data_AF-A0A940AVU1-F1
#
_entry.id   AF-A0A940AVU1-F1
#
_cell.length_a   1.000
_cell.length_b   1.000
_cell.length_c   1.000
_cell.angle_alpha   90.00
_cell.angle_beta   90.00
_cell.angle_gamma   90.00
#
_symmetry.space_group_name_H-M   'P 1'
#
loop_
_entity.id
_entity.type
_entity.pdbx_description
1 polymer ?
#
loop_
_entity_poly.entity_id
_entity_poly.type
_entity_poly.pdbx_seq_one_letter_code
_entity_poly.pdbx_strand_id
1 'polypeptide(L)'
;MEEYSKLLKSYKKSDDEITEEFCERINARLEEIATQKRRKAKFIAFSKYVSVATAAIFVIIFAVLFSRPVESEAGEKISESIVAKGAPVTINLVYDAAEDLENVKFSIDLGDGVTFLSSNEKIRNTRTHEWTGSLKKGKNSIPFVVKTERDGRMEINTSAEYGKYLHKHKIVLDAQKNDIKVSMFVFDPSPLN
;
A
#
# COMPACT_ATOMS: atom_id res chain seq x y z
N MET A 1 -6.77 24.58 -36.48
CA MET A 1 -5.56 24.19 -35.73
C MET A 1 -4.91 25.41 -35.05
N GLU A 2 -5.71 26.38 -34.55
CA GLU A 2 -5.19 27.64 -33.97
C GLU A 2 -5.60 27.87 -32.50
N GLU A 3 -6.43 27.00 -31.91
CA GLU A 3 -6.83 27.14 -30.49
C GLU A 3 -5.82 26.53 -29.50
N TYR A 4 -5.08 25.49 -29.90
CA TYR A 4 -4.10 24.82 -29.03
C TYR A 4 -2.84 25.66 -28.75
N SER A 5 -2.47 26.57 -29.66
CA SER A 5 -1.30 27.45 -29.46
C SER A 5 -1.54 28.57 -28.46
N LYS A 6 -2.81 28.94 -28.21
CA LYS A 6 -3.17 29.93 -27.17
C LYS A 6 -3.12 29.35 -25.76
N LEU A 7 -3.41 28.07 -25.57
CA LEU A 7 -3.34 27.41 -24.26
C LEU A 7 -1.91 27.12 -23.80
N LEU A 8 -0.96 26.94 -24.73
CA LEU A 8 0.45 26.67 -24.40
C LEU A 8 1.25 27.94 -24.09
N LYS A 9 0.73 29.14 -24.37
CA LYS A 9 1.38 30.42 -24.03
C LYS A 9 1.06 30.95 -22.63
N SER A 10 0.12 30.36 -21.89
CA SER A 10 -0.21 30.80 -20.52
C SER A 10 0.48 30.02 -19.41
N TYR A 11 1.27 28.98 -19.73
CA TYR A 11 2.08 28.27 -18.73
C TYR A 11 3.42 29.00 -18.54
N LYS A 12 3.31 30.20 -17.97
CA LYS A 12 4.46 30.96 -17.49
C LYS A 12 4.94 30.28 -16.22
N LYS A 13 6.16 29.76 -16.27
CA LYS A 13 6.96 29.26 -15.15
C LYS A 13 6.84 30.20 -13.95
N SER A 14 6.06 29.82 -12.93
CA SER A 14 6.12 30.42 -11.60
C SER A 14 7.14 29.64 -10.79
N ASP A 15 8.30 30.25 -10.59
CA ASP A 15 9.21 29.86 -9.53
C ASP A 15 8.50 30.23 -8.20
N ASP A 16 7.70 29.31 -7.67
CA ASP A 16 7.11 29.46 -6.33
C ASP A 16 8.22 29.18 -5.30
N GLU A 17 9.01 30.21 -5.01
CA GLU A 17 9.79 30.28 -3.79
C GLU A 17 8.83 30.11 -2.60
N ILE A 18 9.07 29.07 -1.80
CA ILE A 18 8.33 28.83 -0.56
C ILE A 18 8.58 30.04 0.35
N THR A 19 7.59 30.93 0.43
CA THR A 19 7.68 32.13 1.24
C THR A 19 7.72 31.77 2.72
N GLU A 20 8.52 32.52 3.48
CA GLU A 20 8.70 32.37 4.94
C GLU A 20 7.35 32.39 5.69
N GLU A 21 6.40 33.16 5.17
CA GLU A 21 5.02 33.28 5.64
C GLU A 21 4.24 31.95 5.57
N PHE A 22 4.54 31.08 4.60
CA PHE A 22 3.94 29.74 4.50
C PHE A 22 4.50 28.79 5.56
N CYS A 23 5.82 28.86 5.82
CA CYS A 23 6.47 28.09 6.88
C CYS A 23 5.97 28.50 8.27
N GLU A 24 5.81 29.80 8.52
CA GLU A 24 5.24 30.30 9.78
C GLU A 24 3.80 29.83 9.99
N ARG A 25 2.97 29.84 8.93
CA ARG A 25 1.60 29.31 8.99
C ARG A 25 1.54 27.82 9.32
N ILE A 26 2.46 27.02 8.80
CA ILE A 26 2.53 25.59 9.11
C ILE A 26 2.99 25.37 10.55
N ASN A 27 4.01 26.08 11.01
CA ASN A 27 4.49 25.96 12.39
C ASN A 27 3.42 26.40 13.41
N ALA A 28 2.70 27.50 13.15
CA ALA A 28 1.59 27.94 14.01
C ALA A 28 0.46 26.91 14.08
N ARG A 29 0.11 26.27 12.94
CA ARG A 29 -0.90 25.18 12.91
C ARG A 29 -0.44 23.93 13.64
N LEU A 30 0.85 23.58 13.59
CA LEU A 30 1.39 22.43 14.30
C LEU A 30 1.42 22.64 15.82
N GLU A 31 1.75 23.85 16.29
CA GLU A 31 1.69 24.20 17.72
C GLU A 31 0.25 24.27 18.25
N GLU A 32 -0.71 24.76 17.46
CA GLU A 32 -2.13 24.75 17.81
C GLU A 32 -2.64 23.31 18.02
N ILE A 33 -2.27 22.38 17.13
CA ILE A 33 -2.64 20.96 17.24
C ILE A 33 -1.98 20.29 18.46
N ALA A 34 -0.72 20.64 18.77
CA ALA A 34 0.00 20.10 19.92
C ALA A 34 -0.59 20.59 21.26
N THR A 35 -0.98 21.86 21.35
CA THR A 35 -1.61 22.44 22.56
C THR A 35 -3.04 21.97 22.77
N GLN A 36 -3.79 21.66 21.70
CA GLN A 36 -5.11 21.04 21.79
C GLN A 36 -5.07 19.62 22.39
N LYS A 37 -3.98 18.87 22.16
CA LYS A 37 -3.76 17.54 22.74
C LYS A 37 -3.46 17.56 24.24
N ARG A 38 -2.88 18.64 24.77
CA ARG A 38 -2.52 18.78 26.20
C ARG A 38 -3.69 19.19 27.12
N ARG A 39 -4.71 19.87 26.59
CA ARG A 39 -5.90 20.27 27.39
C ARG A 39 -6.95 19.15 27.54
N LYS A 40 -6.96 18.13 26.69
CA LYS A 40 -7.92 17.00 26.76
C LYS A 40 -7.52 15.87 27.74
N ALA A 41 -6.34 15.93 28.35
CA ALA A 41 -5.86 14.90 29.28
C ALA A 41 -6.36 15.04 30.74
N LYS A 42 -7.15 16.08 31.07
CA LYS A 42 -7.64 16.33 32.45
C LYS A 42 -9.14 16.07 32.69
N PHE A 43 -9.91 15.58 31.71
CA PHE A 43 -11.38 15.59 31.81
C PHE A 43 -12.09 14.24 31.69
N ILE A 44 -11.41 13.10 31.88
CA ILE A 44 -12.09 11.79 31.92
C ILE A 44 -11.69 11.05 33.20
N ALA A 45 -12.20 11.54 34.32
CA ALA A 45 -12.63 10.72 35.44
C ALA A 45 -14.15 11.01 35.57
N PHE A 46 -14.97 9.95 35.63
CA PHE A 46 -16.45 9.95 35.56
C PHE A 46 -17.02 10.30 34.17
N SER A 47 -18.02 9.64 33.61
CA SER A 47 -19.11 8.84 34.18
C SER A 47 -19.65 7.83 33.15
N LYS A 48 -20.43 6.88 33.67
CA LYS A 48 -21.15 5.81 32.96
C LYS A 48 -22.24 6.38 32.04
N TYR A 49 -22.63 5.56 31.05
CA TYR A 49 -23.84 5.57 30.22
C TYR A 49 -23.71 6.01 28.74
N VAL A 50 -23.94 5.02 27.87
CA VAL A 50 -24.91 5.03 26.75
C VAL A 50 -24.53 5.73 25.44
N SER A 51 -24.06 4.88 24.52
CA SER A 51 -24.63 4.61 23.18
C SER A 51 -24.38 5.54 21.97
N VAL A 52 -24.23 4.82 20.85
CA VAL A 52 -24.48 5.16 19.44
C VAL A 52 -23.40 5.95 18.68
N ALA A 53 -22.64 5.14 17.92
CA ALA A 53 -22.25 5.28 16.51
C ALA A 53 -21.68 6.63 16.02
N THR A 54 -20.43 6.59 15.55
CA THR A 54 -20.12 6.54 14.11
C THR A 54 -18.62 6.42 13.87
N ALA A 55 -18.26 5.37 13.13
CA ALA A 55 -17.05 5.14 12.34
C ALA A 55 -15.72 5.80 12.78
N ALA A 56 -14.96 5.09 13.62
CA ALA A 56 -13.50 5.22 13.65
C ALA A 56 -12.91 4.10 12.79
N ILE A 57 -12.09 4.47 11.79
CA ILE A 57 -11.24 3.54 11.04
C ILE A 57 -10.27 2.92 12.05
N PHE A 58 -10.53 1.67 12.39
CA PHE A 58 -9.70 0.87 13.27
C PHE A 58 -8.74 0.06 12.41
N VAL A 59 -7.48 0.50 12.30
CA VAL A 59 -6.39 -0.40 11.96
C VAL A 59 -6.09 -1.21 13.22
N ILE A 60 -6.85 -2.29 13.44
CA ILE A 60 -6.55 -3.23 14.51
C ILE A 60 -5.66 -4.32 13.93
N ILE A 61 -4.39 -4.29 14.32
CA ILE A 61 -3.49 -5.44 14.20
C ILE A 61 -3.92 -6.43 15.29
N PHE A 62 -4.87 -7.32 14.99
CA PHE A 62 -5.25 -8.39 15.91
C PHE A 62 -4.29 -9.56 15.71
N ALA A 63 -3.32 -9.68 16.62
CA ALA A 63 -2.47 -10.86 16.69
C ALA A 63 -3.29 -12.04 17.24
N VAL A 64 -3.43 -13.07 16.39
CA VAL A 64 -3.59 -14.49 16.71
C VAL A 64 -4.81 -14.88 17.55
N LEU A 65 -5.74 -15.60 16.92
CA LEU A 65 -6.26 -16.91 17.37
C LEU A 65 -7.23 -17.43 16.30
N PHE A 66 -7.07 -18.70 15.90
CA PHE A 66 -7.79 -19.45 14.86
C PHE A 66 -7.33 -19.25 13.41
N SER A 67 -6.31 -20.00 13.00
CA SER A 67 -6.24 -20.53 11.64
C SER A 67 -5.53 -21.88 11.69
N ARG A 68 -6.20 -22.90 11.14
CA ARG A 68 -5.69 -24.27 10.97
C ARG A 68 -4.35 -24.23 10.22
N PRO A 69 -3.38 -25.11 10.52
CA PRO A 69 -2.13 -25.14 9.78
C PRO A 69 -2.45 -25.65 8.37
N VAL A 70 -2.53 -24.74 7.41
CA VAL A 70 -2.36 -25.10 6.01
C VAL A 70 -0.87 -25.25 5.84
N GLU A 71 -0.46 -26.50 5.61
CA GLU A 71 0.87 -26.93 5.24
C GLU A 71 1.40 -25.98 4.15
N SER A 72 2.27 -25.06 4.56
CA SER A 72 2.75 -23.96 3.74
C SER A 72 4.12 -24.32 3.18
N GLU A 73 4.24 -24.39 1.86
CA GLU A 73 5.53 -24.21 1.21
C GLU A 73 6.15 -22.91 1.74
N ALA A 74 7.33 -23.04 2.35
CA ALA A 74 7.83 -22.17 3.42
C ALA A 74 8.10 -20.72 2.99
N GLY A 75 7.12 -19.84 3.19
CA GLY A 75 7.30 -18.38 3.21
C GLY A 75 6.95 -17.81 4.59
N GLU A 76 7.71 -16.82 5.06
CA GLU A 76 7.44 -16.14 6.34
C GLU A 76 6.27 -15.16 6.16
N LYS A 77 5.25 -15.26 7.00
CA LYS A 77 4.12 -14.32 6.99
C LYS A 77 4.55 -13.00 7.65
N ILE A 78 4.62 -11.93 6.85
CA ILE A 78 5.13 -10.61 7.29
C ILE A 78 4.03 -9.57 7.51
N SER A 79 2.83 -9.79 6.99
CA SER A 79 1.72 -8.85 7.17
C SER A 79 0.35 -9.53 7.08
N GLU A 80 -0.61 -9.00 7.83
CA GLU A 80 -2.02 -9.36 7.76
C GLU A 80 -2.90 -8.13 7.96
N SER A 81 -3.94 -7.98 7.14
CA SER A 81 -4.91 -6.90 7.27
C SER A 81 -6.30 -7.35 6.83
N ILE A 82 -7.32 -6.58 7.22
CA ILE A 82 -8.71 -6.82 6.85
C ILE A 82 -9.24 -5.57 6.15
N VAL A 83 -9.83 -5.76 4.98
CA VAL A 83 -10.42 -4.69 4.17
C VAL A 83 -11.90 -5.01 3.96
N ALA A 84 -12.76 -3.99 3.92
CA ALA A 84 -14.18 -4.20 3.62
C ALA A 84 -14.38 -4.80 2.22
N LYS A 85 -15.36 -5.68 2.05
CA LYS A 85 -15.65 -6.28 0.75
C LYS A 85 -16.00 -5.23 -0.30
N GLY A 86 -15.50 -5.45 -1.53
CA GLY A 86 -15.73 -4.57 -2.68
C GLY A 86 -14.91 -3.28 -2.64
N ALA A 87 -14.23 -2.98 -1.52
CA ALA A 87 -13.26 -1.90 -1.47
C ALA A 87 -11.97 -2.31 -2.21
N PRO A 88 -11.28 -1.37 -2.86
CA PRO A 88 -9.95 -1.60 -3.40
C PRO A 88 -8.98 -2.04 -2.29
N VAL A 89 -8.11 -3.00 -2.62
CA VAL A 89 -7.06 -3.47 -1.73
C VAL A 89 -5.72 -2.88 -2.19
N THR A 90 -5.13 -2.02 -1.36
CA THR A 90 -3.78 -1.49 -1.60
C THR A 90 -2.75 -2.42 -0.97
N ILE A 91 -1.81 -2.90 -1.78
CA ILE A 91 -0.70 -3.77 -1.37
C ILE A 91 0.58 -2.96 -1.48
N ASN A 92 1.38 -2.93 -0.42
CA ASN A 92 2.67 -2.26 -0.38
C ASN A 92 3.77 -3.32 -0.26
N LEU A 93 4.51 -3.55 -1.35
CA LEU A 93 5.71 -4.39 -1.31
C LEU A 93 6.86 -3.58 -0.73
N VAL A 94 7.48 -4.07 0.34
CA VAL A 94 8.59 -3.38 1.00
C VAL A 94 9.86 -4.17 0.77
N TYR A 95 10.85 -3.54 0.14
CA TYR A 95 12.19 -4.10 -0.07
C TYR A 95 13.20 -3.31 0.75
N ASP A 96 14.01 -3.99 1.55
CA ASP A 96 15.14 -3.38 2.26
C ASP A 96 16.44 -3.74 1.54
N ALA A 97 16.99 -2.79 0.79
CA ALA A 97 18.18 -3.02 -0.03
C ALA A 97 19.45 -2.62 0.72
N ALA A 98 20.45 -3.50 0.76
CA ALA A 98 21.74 -3.21 1.42
C ALA A 98 22.55 -2.11 0.69
N GLU A 99 22.29 -1.95 -0.61
CA GLU A 99 22.95 -1.00 -1.50
C GLU A 99 21.97 -0.51 -2.58
N ASP A 100 22.41 0.46 -3.37
CA ASP A 100 21.65 0.91 -4.55
C ASP A 100 21.69 -0.20 -5.61
N LEU A 101 20.50 -0.65 -6.04
CA LEU A 101 20.33 -1.66 -7.07
C LEU A 101 19.69 -1.03 -8.30
N GLU A 102 20.37 -1.10 -9.43
CA GLU A 102 19.84 -0.69 -10.72
C GLU A 102 19.36 -1.89 -11.54
N ASN A 103 18.50 -1.63 -12.52
CA ASN A 103 17.98 -2.65 -13.45
C ASN A 103 17.26 -3.83 -12.76
N VAL A 104 16.57 -3.55 -11.64
CA VAL A 104 15.76 -4.53 -10.94
C VAL A 104 14.51 -4.82 -11.77
N LYS A 105 14.30 -6.06 -12.17
CA LYS A 105 13.09 -6.46 -12.89
C LYS A 105 12.03 -6.87 -11.89
N PHE A 106 10.90 -6.19 -11.91
CA PHE A 106 9.76 -6.52 -11.08
C PHE A 106 8.70 -7.22 -11.92
N SER A 107 8.03 -8.20 -11.31
CA SER A 107 6.87 -8.85 -11.88
C SER A 107 5.78 -8.99 -10.83
N ILE A 108 4.55 -8.67 -11.20
CA ILE A 108 3.34 -8.91 -10.42
C ILE A 108 2.43 -9.77 -11.27
N ASP A 109 2.10 -10.95 -10.79
CA ASP A 109 1.19 -11.89 -11.43
C ASP A 109 -0.06 -12.10 -10.57
N LEU A 110 -1.21 -11.65 -11.09
CA LEU A 110 -2.50 -11.77 -10.43
C LEU A 110 -3.09 -13.16 -10.68
N GLY A 111 -3.52 -13.85 -9.63
CA GLY A 111 -4.30 -15.08 -9.76
C GLY A 111 -5.73 -14.83 -10.23
N ASP A 112 -6.43 -15.92 -10.54
CA ASP A 112 -7.81 -15.87 -11.04
C ASP A 112 -8.77 -15.19 -10.06
N GLY A 113 -9.53 -14.21 -10.55
CA GLY A 113 -10.51 -13.45 -9.78
C GLY A 113 -9.93 -12.21 -9.09
N VAL A 114 -8.73 -11.76 -9.49
CA VAL A 114 -8.12 -10.51 -9.05
C VAL A 114 -7.77 -9.66 -10.26
N THR A 115 -8.08 -8.36 -10.21
CA THR A 115 -7.73 -7.40 -11.27
C THR A 115 -7.05 -6.16 -10.73
N PHE A 116 -6.15 -5.58 -11.54
CA PHE A 116 -5.52 -4.31 -11.21
C PHE A 116 -6.54 -3.17 -11.22
N LEU A 117 -6.49 -2.33 -10.20
CA LEU A 117 -7.18 -1.05 -10.21
C LEU A 117 -6.22 0.05 -10.67
N SER A 118 -6.23 0.34 -11.98
CA SER A 118 -5.36 1.34 -12.59
C SER A 118 -6.12 2.24 -13.57
N SER A 119 -5.73 3.51 -13.63
CA SER A 119 -6.16 4.44 -14.68
C SER A 119 -5.54 4.12 -16.04
N ASN A 120 -4.40 3.43 -16.06
CA ASN A 120 -3.77 2.95 -17.28
C ASN A 120 -4.49 1.67 -17.77
N GLU A 121 -5.20 1.78 -18.88
CA GLU A 121 -5.99 0.68 -19.44
C GLU A 121 -5.15 -0.55 -19.79
N LYS A 122 -3.89 -0.34 -20.19
CA LYS A 122 -2.98 -1.45 -20.51
C LYS A 122 -2.68 -2.30 -19.27
N ILE A 123 -2.54 -1.68 -18.09
CA ILE A 123 -2.28 -2.38 -16.84
C ILE A 123 -3.58 -2.99 -16.28
N ARG A 124 -4.68 -2.24 -16.37
CA ARG A 124 -6.00 -2.68 -15.86
C ARG A 124 -6.47 -3.99 -16.49
N ASN A 125 -6.14 -4.22 -17.76
CA ASN A 125 -6.61 -5.38 -18.52
C ASN A 125 -5.57 -6.52 -18.59
N THR A 126 -4.42 -6.41 -17.92
CA THR A 126 -3.40 -7.46 -17.87
C THR A 126 -3.48 -8.27 -16.59
N ARG A 127 -3.15 -9.56 -16.67
CA ARG A 127 -2.97 -10.42 -15.50
C ARG A 127 -1.59 -10.25 -14.86
N THR A 128 -0.59 -10.05 -15.70
CA THR A 128 0.81 -9.90 -15.29
C THR A 128 1.31 -8.53 -15.71
N HIS A 129 1.98 -7.85 -14.79
CA HIS A 129 2.64 -6.56 -15.07
C HIS A 129 4.12 -6.65 -14.71
N GLU A 130 4.97 -6.31 -15.68
CA GLU A 130 6.41 -6.35 -15.55
C GLU A 130 7.03 -5.01 -15.92
N TRP A 131 8.05 -4.62 -15.17
CA TRP A 131 8.82 -3.41 -15.47
C TRP A 131 10.23 -3.51 -14.89
N THR A 132 11.15 -2.73 -15.44
CA THR A 132 12.49 -2.55 -14.88
C THR A 132 12.56 -1.23 -14.12
N GLY A 133 13.15 -1.26 -12.93
CA GLY A 133 13.33 -0.07 -12.10
C GLY A 133 14.63 -0.13 -11.29
N SER A 134 14.68 0.68 -10.23
CA SER A 134 15.81 0.75 -9.31
C SER A 134 15.32 0.72 -7.87
N LEU A 135 16.11 0.15 -6.97
CA LEU A 135 15.94 0.25 -5.52
C LEU A 135 17.08 1.07 -4.94
N LYS A 136 16.78 2.00 -4.04
CA LYS A 136 17.79 2.75 -3.30
C LYS A 136 18.18 2.00 -2.04
N LYS A 137 19.40 2.21 -1.54
CA LYS A 137 19.83 1.67 -0.25
C LYS A 137 18.81 2.02 0.85
N GLY A 138 18.44 1.01 1.63
CA GLY A 138 17.40 1.07 2.66
C GLY A 138 16.03 0.66 2.15
N LYS A 139 14.99 1.18 2.79
CA LYS A 139 13.59 0.76 2.54
C LYS A 139 13.00 1.43 1.30
N ASN A 140 12.49 0.59 0.39
CA ASN A 140 11.75 0.98 -0.80
C ASN A 140 10.34 0.39 -0.69
N SER A 141 9.32 1.20 -0.99
CA SER A 141 7.93 0.77 -0.98
C SER A 141 7.35 0.87 -2.38
N ILE A 142 6.82 -0.24 -2.89
CA ILE A 142 6.17 -0.32 -4.20
C ILE A 142 4.68 -0.61 -3.97
N PRO A 143 3.82 0.43 -4.00
CA PRO A 143 2.39 0.27 -3.85
C PRO A 143 1.73 -0.17 -5.16
N PHE A 144 0.74 -1.05 -5.08
CA PHE A 144 -0.20 -1.30 -6.17
C PHE A 144 -1.59 -1.60 -5.60
N VAL A 145 -2.62 -1.44 -6.43
CA VAL A 145 -4.02 -1.59 -6.00
C VAL A 145 -4.72 -2.64 -6.83
N VAL A 146 -5.49 -3.50 -6.18
CA VAL A 146 -6.25 -4.57 -6.81
C VAL A 146 -7.70 -4.58 -6.33
N LYS A 147 -8.54 -5.29 -7.08
CA LYS A 147 -9.92 -5.63 -6.71
C LYS A 147 -10.11 -7.13 -6.80
N THR A 148 -10.95 -7.67 -5.91
CA THR A 148 -11.42 -9.05 -6.00
C THR A 148 -12.72 -9.10 -6.78
N GLU A 149 -12.86 -10.09 -7.66
CA GLU A 149 -14.02 -10.26 -8.53
C GLU A 149 -14.97 -11.35 -8.03
N ARG A 150 -14.50 -12.20 -7.11
CA ARG A 150 -15.25 -13.30 -6.53
C ARG A 150 -14.89 -13.52 -5.08
N ASP A 151 -15.75 -14.27 -4.39
CA ASP A 151 -15.48 -14.76 -3.05
C ASP A 151 -14.51 -15.95 -3.08
N GLY A 152 -13.90 -16.21 -1.93
CA GLY A 152 -12.94 -17.28 -1.70
C GLY A 152 -11.49 -16.81 -1.73
N ARG A 153 -10.58 -17.77 -1.83
CA ARG A 153 -9.13 -17.53 -1.81
C ARG A 153 -8.60 -17.24 -3.21
N MET A 154 -7.77 -16.20 -3.30
CA MET A 154 -7.03 -15.79 -4.48
C MET A 154 -5.58 -15.51 -4.08
N GLU A 155 -4.65 -15.72 -5.01
CA GLU A 155 -3.23 -15.50 -4.78
C GLU A 155 -2.68 -14.48 -5.78
N ILE A 156 -1.73 -13.67 -5.34
CA ILE A 156 -0.93 -12.78 -6.17
C ILE A 156 0.52 -13.14 -5.89
N ASN A 157 1.28 -13.42 -6.94
CA ASN A 157 2.70 -13.70 -6.84
C ASN A 157 3.46 -12.48 -7.33
N THR A 158 4.47 -12.05 -6.57
CA THR A 158 5.33 -10.96 -6.99
C THR A 158 6.78 -11.37 -6.89
N SER A 159 7.62 -10.78 -7.74
CA SER A 159 9.05 -11.01 -7.71
C SER A 159 9.84 -9.76 -8.06
N ALA A 160 11.07 -9.73 -7.54
CA ALA A 160 12.11 -8.79 -7.93
C ALA A 160 13.38 -9.57 -8.27
N GLU A 161 13.86 -9.43 -9.50
CA GLU A 161 15.13 -9.95 -9.97
C GLU A 161 16.19 -8.86 -9.93
N TYR A 162 17.30 -9.12 -9.25
CA TYR A 162 18.43 -8.20 -9.16
C TYR A 162 19.75 -8.98 -9.16
N GLY A 163 20.65 -8.63 -10.08
CA GLY A 163 21.90 -9.37 -10.27
C GLY A 163 21.64 -10.84 -10.61
N LYS A 164 21.96 -11.74 -9.68
CA LYS A 164 21.75 -13.20 -9.80
C LYS A 164 20.69 -13.73 -8.83
N TYR A 165 19.90 -12.85 -8.23
CA TYR A 165 18.94 -13.21 -7.19
C TYR A 165 17.50 -12.91 -7.60
N LEU A 166 16.61 -13.72 -7.06
CA LEU A 166 15.17 -13.66 -7.21
C LEU A 166 14.54 -13.63 -5.81
N HIS A 167 13.90 -12.52 -5.50
CA HIS A 167 13.18 -12.34 -4.24
C HIS A 167 11.68 -12.39 -4.53
N LYS A 168 10.95 -13.29 -3.88
CA LYS A 168 9.52 -13.53 -4.12
C LYS A 168 8.67 -13.10 -2.94
N HIS A 169 7.46 -12.64 -3.24
CA HIS A 169 6.39 -12.53 -2.27
C HIS A 169 5.14 -13.25 -2.78
N LYS A 170 4.33 -13.74 -1.85
CA LYS A 170 2.98 -14.24 -2.12
C LYS A 170 2.00 -13.43 -1.29
N ILE A 171 0.97 -12.92 -1.93
CA ILE A 171 -0.14 -12.25 -1.27
C ILE A 171 -1.37 -13.13 -1.45
N VAL A 172 -2.03 -13.45 -0.35
CA VAL A 172 -3.28 -14.20 -0.32
C VAL A 172 -4.40 -13.24 0.03
N LEU A 173 -5.39 -13.16 -0.85
CA LEU A 173 -6.65 -12.47 -0.62
C LEU A 173 -7.71 -13.53 -0.32
N ASP A 174 -8.24 -13.55 0.89
CA ASP A 174 -9.36 -14.41 1.27
C ASP A 174 -10.61 -13.53 1.40
N ALA A 175 -11.39 -13.46 0.31
CA ALA A 175 -12.59 -12.64 0.23
C ALA A 175 -13.79 -13.42 0.78
N GLN A 176 -14.32 -12.94 1.90
CA GLN A 176 -15.51 -13.49 2.53
C GLN A 176 -16.74 -12.61 2.26
N LYS A 177 -17.85 -12.88 2.95
CA LYS A 177 -19.12 -12.19 2.71
C LYS A 177 -19.04 -10.68 2.97
N ASN A 178 -18.25 -10.25 3.96
CA ASN A 178 -18.23 -8.87 4.43
C ASN A 178 -16.85 -8.21 4.33
N ASP A 179 -15.79 -9.00 4.28
CA ASP A 179 -14.42 -8.52 4.31
C ASP A 179 -13.51 -9.34 3.39
N ILE A 180 -12.30 -8.83 3.21
CA ILE A 180 -11.21 -9.46 2.50
C ILE A 180 -10.04 -9.47 3.46
N LYS A 181 -9.61 -10.67 3.84
CA LYS A 181 -8.41 -10.87 4.63
C LYS A 181 -7.21 -10.93 3.69
N VAL A 182 -6.26 -10.03 3.89
CA VAL A 182 -5.03 -9.93 3.10
C VAL A 182 -3.90 -10.49 3.94
N SER A 183 -3.16 -11.47 3.43
CA SER A 183 -1.98 -12.03 4.07
C SER A 183 -0.80 -11.98 3.11
N MET A 184 0.35 -11.49 3.58
CA MET A 184 1.57 -11.40 2.77
C MET A 184 2.65 -12.30 3.33
N PHE A 185 3.29 -13.05 2.44
CA PHE A 185 4.36 -13.97 2.72
C PHE A 185 5.58 -13.56 1.91
N VAL A 186 6.74 -13.56 2.54
CA VAL A 186 8.04 -13.33 1.90
C VAL A 186 8.82 -14.65 1.86
N PHE A 187 9.61 -14.83 0.80
CA PHE A 187 10.48 -15.97 0.64
C PHE A 187 11.91 -15.49 0.60
N ASP A 188 12.83 -16.27 1.18
CA ASP A 188 14.26 -15.95 1.14
C ASP A 188 14.72 -15.75 -0.31
N PRO A 189 15.55 -14.73 -0.59
CA PRO A 189 16.13 -14.55 -1.91
C PRO A 189 16.87 -15.81 -2.37
N SER A 190 16.56 -16.25 -3.58
CA SER A 190 17.13 -17.45 -4.19
C SER A 190 17.94 -17.09 -5.43
N PRO A 191 18.96 -17.88 -5.82
CA PRO A 191 19.66 -17.65 -7.07
C PRO A 191 18.72 -17.82 -8.27
N LEU A 192 18.91 -17.01 -9.31
CA LEU A 192 18.28 -17.21 -10.62
C LEU A 192 18.85 -18.51 -11.22
N ASN A 193 17.96 -19.47 -11.50
CA ASN A 193 18.30 -20.73 -12.16
C ASN A 193 18.56 -20.55 -13.66
#